data_AF-A0AAE6RAF2-F1
#
_entry.id   AF-A0AAE6RAF2-F1
#
_cell.length_a   1.000
_cell.length_b   1.000
_cell.length_c   1.000
_cell.angle_alpha   90.00
_cell.angle_beta   90.00
_cell.angle_gamma   90.00
#
_symmetry.space_group_name_H-M   'P 1'
#
loop_
_entity.id
_entity.type
_entity.pdbx_description
1 polymer ?
#
loop_
_entity_poly.entity_id
_entity_poly.type
_entity_poly.pdbx_seq_one_letter_code
_entity_poly.pdbx_strand_id
1 'polypeptide(L)' 'MSLDNISCQKSFGGWHKRYRHHSKVLGCDMVFAVYLPPQARTG' A
#
# COMPACT_ATOMS: atom_id res chain seq x y z
N MET A 1 -14.67 -2.88 -2.00
CA MET A 1 -13.52 -2.66 -1.10
C MET A 1 -12.69 -1.59 -1.77
N SER A 2 -12.86 -0.33 -1.36
CA SER A 2 -12.07 0.77 -1.90
C SER A 2 -10.70 0.78 -1.22
N LEU A 3 -9.65 1.03 -1.99
CA LEU A 3 -8.28 1.18 -1.54
C LEU A 3 -7.88 2.64 -1.70
N ASP A 4 -7.83 3.36 -0.58
CA ASP A 4 -7.45 4.77 -0.57
C ASP A 4 -5.95 4.88 -0.37
N ASN A 5 -5.24 5.51 -1.30
CA ASN A 5 -3.81 5.75 -1.14
C ASN A 5 -3.60 6.88 -0.12
N ILE A 6 -2.88 6.57 0.95
CA ILE A 6 -2.55 7.54 2.00
C ILE A 6 -1.23 8.23 1.67
N SER A 7 -0.24 7.46 1.24
CA SER A 7 1.08 7.99 0.91
C SER A 7 1.83 7.10 -0.08
N CYS A 8 2.67 7.72 -0.91
CA CYS A 8 3.61 7.06 -1.81
C CYS A 8 4.97 7.75 -1.69
N GLN A 9 5.98 7.02 -1.22
CA GLN A 9 7.32 7.55 -1.02
C GLN A 9 8.34 6.69 -1.76
N LYS A 10 9.25 7.34 -2.51
CA LYS A 10 10.39 6.65 -3.11
C LYS A 10 11.39 6.28 -2.02
N SER A 11 11.88 5.05 -2.03
CA SER A 11 12.86 4.56 -1.05
C SER A 11 13.73 3.48 -1.68
N PHE A 12 15.05 3.61 -1.58
CA PHE A 12 16.05 2.64 -2.10
C PHE A 12 15.76 2.12 -3.53
N GLY A 13 15.38 3.03 -4.43
CA GLY A 13 15.02 2.70 -5.82
C GLY A 13 13.64 2.07 -6.01
N GLY A 14 12.94 1.71 -4.93
CA GLY A 14 11.56 1.23 -4.90
C GLY A 14 10.56 2.27 -4.41
N TRP A 15 9.37 1.80 -4.09
CA TRP A 15 8.25 2.59 -3.59
C TRP A 15 7.68 1.99 -2.32
N HIS A 16 7.64 2.78 -1.26
CA HIS A 16 6.88 2.47 -0.07
C HIS A 16 5.51 3.16 -0.16
N LYS A 17 4.44 2.37 -0.20
CA LYS A 17 3.07 2.87 -0.34
C LYS A 17 2.22 2.45 0.83
N ARG A 18 1.39 3.36 1.34
CA ARG A 18 0.43 3.09 2.41
C ARG A 18 -0.97 3.25 1.87
N TYR A 19 -1.84 2.31 2.24
CA TYR A 19 -3.23 2.28 1.80
C TYR A 19 -4.16 2.11 3.00
N ARG A 20 -5.32 2.75 2.92
CA ARG A 20 -6.46 2.50 3.81
C ARG A 20 -7.48 1.66 3.06
N HIS A 21 -8.10 0.73 3.77
CA HIS A 21 -9.25 -0.01 3.27
C HIS A 21 -10.16 -0.38 4.43
N HIS A 22 -11.46 -0.55 4.14
CA HIS A 22 -12.39 -1.09 5.11
C HIS A 22 -12.35 -2.62 5.10
N SER A 23 -11.97 -3.23 6.22
CA SER A 23 -11.89 -4.69 6.36
C SER A 23 -13.27 -5.27 6.66
N LYS A 24 -13.80 -6.11 5.76
CA LYS A 24 -15.07 -6.83 5.99
C LYS A 24 -14.99 -7.85 7.12
N VAL A 25 -13.79 -8.40 7.38
CA VAL A 25 -13.59 -9.42 8.42
C VAL A 25 -13.52 -8.77 9.80
N LEU A 26 -12.85 -7.61 9.90
CA LEU A 26 -12.67 -6.89 11.17
C LEU A 26 -13.74 -5.83 11.43
N GLY A 27 -14.52 -5.47 10.40
CA GLY A 27 -15.59 -4.46 10.48
C GLY A 27 -15.09 -3.03 10.67
N CYS A 28 -13.83 -2.72 10.35
CA CYS A 28 -13.21 -1.43 10.61
C CYS A 28 -12.20 -1.01 9.53
N ASP A 29 -11.83 0.27 9.56
CA ASP A 29 -10.82 0.84 8.65
C ASP A 29 -9.40 0.43 9.07
N MET A 30 -8.71 -0.19 8.13
CA MET A 30 -7.38 -0.75 8.33
C MET A 30 -6.38 -0.07 7.41
N VAL A 31 -5.18 0.17 7.94
CA VAL A 31 -4.06 0.74 7.19
C VAL A 31 -2.96 -0.31 7.06
N PHE A 32 -2.52 -0.55 5.83
CA PHE A 32 -1.37 -1.40 5.55
C PHE A 32 -0.36 -0.67 4.67
N ALA A 33 0.88 -1.14 4.70
CA ALA A 33 1.97 -0.62 3.92
C ALA A 33 2.57 -1.72 3.03
N VAL A 34 2.98 -1.35 1.82
CA VAL A 34 3.62 -2.25 0.86
C VAL A 34 4.89 -1.59 0.36
N TYR A 35 6.00 -2.31 0.41
CA TYR A 35 7.22 -1.93 -0.27
C TYR A 35 7.32 -2.66 -1.60
N LEU A 36 7.33 -1.88 -2.68
CA LEU A 36 7.50 -2.32 -4.06
C LEU A 36 8.95 -2.07 -4.45
N PRO A 37 9.81 -3.10 -4.47
CA PRO A 37 11.19 -2.95 -4.90
C PRO A 37 11.26 -2.61 -6.40
N PRO A 38 12.38 -2.04 -6.91
CA PRO A 38 12.49 -1.63 -8.31
C PRO A 38 12.16 -2.74 -9.32
N GLN A 39 12.48 -4.00 -8.97
CA GLN A 39 12.23 -5.20 -9.77
C GLN A 39 10.73 -5.49 -9.95
N ALA A 40 9.88 -5.05 -9.02
CA ALA A 40 8.43 -5.28 -9.08
C ALA A 40 7.74 -4.44 -10.17
N ARG A 41 8.45 -3.50 -10.82
CA ARG A 41 7.92 -2.69 -11.92
C ARG A 41 8.02 -3.37 -13.29
N THR A 42 8.73 -4.49 -13.37
CA THR A 42 9.05 -5.25 -14.59
C THR A 42 8.37 -6.62 -14.65
N GLY A 43 7.34 -6.83 -13.82
CA GLY A 43 6.49 -8.02 -13.87
C GLY A 43 5.45 -7.96 -14.97
#